data_AF-A0A5N7C8V3-F1
#
_entry.id   AF-A0A5N7C8V3-F1
#
_cell.length_a   1.000
_cell.length_b   1.000
_cell.length_c   1.000
_cell.angle_alpha   90.00
_cell.angle_beta   90.00
_cell.angle_gamma   90.00
#
_symmetry.space_group_name_H-M   'P 1'
#
loop_
_entity.id
_entity.type
_entity.pdbx_description
1 polymer ?
#
loop_
_entity_poly.entity_id
_entity_poly.type
_entity_poly.pdbx_seq_one_letter_code
_entity_poly.pdbx_strand_id
1 'polypeptide(L)'
;MVPRSSQLTVIVTTSPTPSIPSTELLSLVLQSFRRHCTDLISARVIVVFDTYDRVGPRSRLKRGQVTPEVASNYGIYKQNIKGLILREYAIPDTPMQEWQDQAEFGLDNLSNVVDLSITQTEDKQVTFIEPAARLGFGLAVRSALRVCETPYVWVQQHDWALVADIPLAPLLDIMEGSDADKAAPVKYVSFLSVRMLSYAAQPCVLDFPGLRAVTRSLTKGFVPPSRPGVSVPLTPLYFWFDKPHIASTEHYLSKVFPNRLTMRRGEFIEDKVGQQARQQMKEGLWQKWATWLYYPEEGKKLCLGHLQGRTWKGTEGEILTRFGYSETETELT
;
A
#
# COMPACT_ATOMS: atom_id res chain seq x y z
N MET A 1 23.94 -16.53 -9.20
CA MET A 1 22.49 -16.87 -9.27
C MET A 1 21.81 -15.65 -9.88
N VAL A 2 21.12 -15.80 -11.02
CA VAL A 2 20.49 -14.65 -11.70
C VAL A 2 19.23 -14.26 -10.93
N PRO A 3 19.01 -12.97 -10.56
CA PRO A 3 17.78 -12.55 -9.91
C PRO A 3 16.57 -12.96 -10.76
N ARG A 4 15.49 -13.43 -10.14
CA ARG A 4 14.21 -13.57 -10.84
C ARG A 4 13.87 -12.22 -11.47
N SER A 5 13.71 -12.20 -12.79
CA SER A 5 13.41 -10.99 -13.56
C SER A 5 11.96 -10.56 -13.30
N SER A 6 11.68 -10.02 -12.11
CA SER A 6 10.41 -9.40 -11.78
C SER A 6 10.49 -7.91 -12.12
N GLN A 7 9.55 -7.42 -12.92
CA GLN A 7 9.37 -5.98 -13.18
C GLN A 7 8.71 -5.25 -11.98
N LEU A 8 8.30 -5.98 -10.94
CA LEU A 8 7.53 -5.48 -9.80
C LEU A 8 8.20 -5.79 -8.45
N THR A 9 8.13 -4.84 -7.52
CA THR A 9 8.40 -5.04 -6.09
C THR A 9 7.16 -4.75 -5.27
N VAL A 10 6.80 -5.66 -4.36
CA VAL A 10 5.72 -5.46 -3.38
C VAL A 10 6.29 -4.70 -2.18
N ILE A 11 5.75 -3.53 -1.90
CA ILE A 11 6.05 -2.74 -0.70
C ILE A 11 4.94 -2.99 0.32
N VAL A 12 5.23 -3.71 1.40
CA VAL A 12 4.32 -3.90 2.52
C VAL A 12 4.66 -2.92 3.63
N THR A 13 3.72 -2.08 4.04
CA THR A 13 3.87 -1.27 5.25
C THR A 13 3.09 -1.91 6.39
N THR A 14 3.77 -2.16 7.51
CA THR A 14 3.15 -2.60 8.76
C THR A 14 3.52 -1.67 9.91
N SER A 15 2.68 -1.63 10.93
CA SER A 15 2.87 -0.85 12.15
C SER A 15 2.21 -1.58 13.33
N PRO A 16 2.35 -1.12 14.59
CA PRO A 16 1.67 -1.74 15.72
C PRO A 16 0.14 -1.80 15.54
N THR A 17 -0.44 -2.98 15.79
CA THR A 17 -1.89 -3.25 15.79
C THR A 17 -2.33 -3.79 17.16
N PRO A 18 -3.63 -3.82 17.47
CA PRO A 18 -4.11 -4.43 18.72
C PRO A 18 -3.87 -5.94 18.81
N SER A 19 -3.74 -6.63 17.68
CA SER A 19 -3.56 -8.08 17.57
C SER A 19 -2.11 -8.56 17.74
N ILE A 20 -1.15 -7.67 17.97
CA ILE A 20 0.24 -8.10 18.14
C ILE A 20 0.43 -8.93 19.42
N PRO A 21 1.28 -9.98 19.41
CA PRO A 21 2.31 -10.27 18.42
C PRO A 21 1.88 -11.17 17.24
N SER A 22 0.57 -11.42 17.05
CA SER A 22 0.07 -12.28 15.97
C SER A 22 0.39 -11.71 14.58
N THR A 23 0.72 -12.59 13.63
CA THR A 23 0.91 -12.23 12.22
C THR A 23 -0.37 -12.34 11.39
N GLU A 24 -1.47 -12.78 12.00
CA GLU A 24 -2.64 -13.28 11.29
C GLU A 24 -3.22 -12.25 10.31
N LEU A 25 -3.18 -10.94 10.64
CA LEU A 25 -3.60 -9.89 9.72
C LEU A 25 -2.81 -9.92 8.39
N LEU A 26 -1.48 -9.96 8.46
CA LEU A 26 -0.63 -10.04 7.27
C LEU A 26 -0.73 -11.44 6.61
N SER A 27 -0.91 -12.50 7.40
CA SER A 27 -1.15 -13.84 6.87
C SER A 27 -2.41 -13.88 5.99
N LEU A 28 -3.51 -13.22 6.39
CA LEU A 28 -4.72 -13.09 5.57
C LEU A 28 -4.46 -12.33 4.27
N VAL A 29 -3.64 -11.27 4.31
CA VAL A 29 -3.23 -10.55 3.09
C VAL A 29 -2.45 -11.47 2.14
N LEU A 30 -1.45 -12.20 2.64
CA LEU A 30 -0.66 -13.12 1.81
C LEU A 30 -1.49 -14.30 1.27
N GLN A 31 -2.45 -14.80 2.05
CA GLN A 31 -3.43 -15.79 1.56
C GLN A 31 -4.28 -15.21 0.43
N SER A 32 -4.69 -13.94 0.52
CA SER A 32 -5.42 -13.28 -0.55
C SER A 32 -4.58 -13.15 -1.82
N PHE A 33 -3.27 -12.91 -1.71
CA PHE A 33 -2.36 -12.91 -2.87
C PHE A 33 -2.30 -14.29 -3.52
N ARG A 34 -2.10 -15.36 -2.75
CA ARG A 34 -2.11 -16.73 -3.30
C ARG A 34 -3.41 -17.07 -4.04
N ARG A 35 -4.54 -16.60 -3.53
CA ARG A 35 -5.85 -16.89 -4.13
C ARG A 35 -6.11 -16.07 -5.39
N HIS A 36 -5.70 -14.81 -5.40
CA HIS A 36 -6.18 -13.84 -6.39
C HIS A 36 -5.10 -13.23 -7.29
N CYS A 37 -3.82 -13.38 -6.94
CA CYS A 37 -2.69 -12.84 -7.69
C CYS A 37 -1.34 -13.45 -7.22
N THR A 38 -1.03 -14.67 -7.66
CA THR A 38 0.19 -15.41 -7.26
C THR A 38 1.49 -14.69 -7.65
N ASP A 39 1.43 -13.85 -8.67
CA ASP A 39 2.56 -13.03 -9.12
C ASP A 39 3.06 -12.09 -8.00
N LEU A 40 2.19 -11.65 -7.09
CA LEU A 40 2.58 -10.85 -5.92
C LEU A 40 3.37 -11.63 -4.86
N ILE A 41 3.24 -12.96 -4.82
CA ILE A 41 4.07 -13.83 -3.97
C ILE A 41 5.42 -14.13 -4.63
N SER A 42 5.46 -14.10 -5.96
CA SER A 42 6.69 -14.37 -6.73
C SER A 42 7.57 -13.14 -6.92
N ALA A 43 6.99 -11.94 -6.78
CA ALA A 43 7.70 -10.66 -6.87
C ALA A 43 8.66 -10.43 -5.70
N ARG A 44 9.63 -9.53 -5.88
CA ARG A 44 10.46 -9.03 -4.77
C ARG A 44 9.57 -8.37 -3.72
N VAL A 45 9.95 -8.41 -2.44
CA VAL A 45 9.20 -7.76 -1.36
C VAL A 45 10.09 -6.88 -0.49
N ILE A 46 9.59 -5.69 -0.17
CA ILE A 46 10.15 -4.79 0.84
C ILE A 46 9.10 -4.64 1.93
N VAL A 47 9.43 -4.97 3.18
CA VAL A 47 8.54 -4.78 4.32
C VAL A 47 9.10 -3.68 5.22
N VAL A 48 8.30 -2.63 5.42
CA VAL A 48 8.64 -1.51 6.30
C VAL A 48 7.88 -1.64 7.61
N PHE A 49 8.63 -1.76 8.70
CA PHE A 49 8.10 -1.85 10.06
C PHE A 49 8.00 -0.46 10.71
N ASP A 50 7.02 0.35 10.30
CA ASP A 50 6.79 1.65 10.95
C ASP A 50 6.53 1.48 12.45
N THR A 51 6.89 2.45 13.27
CA THR A 51 6.84 2.33 14.74
C THR A 51 5.93 3.39 15.36
N TYR A 52 6.01 3.57 16.67
CA TYR A 52 5.21 4.53 17.44
C TYR A 52 6.09 5.65 18.01
N ASP A 53 5.45 6.75 18.40
CA ASP A 53 6.09 7.92 19.00
C ASP A 53 6.13 7.84 20.53
N ARG A 54 5.08 7.27 21.15
CA ARG A 54 4.95 7.27 22.63
C ARG A 54 4.12 6.09 23.13
N VAL A 55 4.38 5.72 24.38
CA VAL A 55 3.56 4.76 25.13
C VAL A 55 2.61 5.53 26.04
N GLY A 56 1.34 5.15 26.06
CA GLY A 56 0.32 5.79 26.90
C GLY A 56 -0.78 4.84 27.33
N PRO A 57 -1.69 5.26 28.23
CA PRO A 57 -2.68 4.37 28.84
C PRO A 57 -3.77 3.90 27.86
N ARG A 58 -3.95 4.59 26.74
CA ARG A 58 -4.93 4.24 25.70
C ARG A 58 -4.28 4.24 24.33
N SER A 59 -4.72 3.34 23.46
CA SER A 59 -4.25 3.27 22.09
C SER A 59 -4.76 4.47 21.26
N ARG A 60 -3.83 5.16 20.58
CA ARG A 60 -4.13 6.16 19.55
C ARG A 60 -3.18 5.96 18.36
N LEU A 61 -3.27 4.81 17.71
CA LEU A 61 -2.34 4.37 16.66
C LEU A 61 -2.13 5.43 15.56
N LYS A 62 -3.20 6.10 15.11
CA LYS A 62 -3.11 7.19 14.12
C LYS A 62 -2.21 8.36 14.56
N ARG A 63 -2.07 8.59 15.86
CA ARG A 63 -1.23 9.65 16.46
C ARG A 63 0.09 9.10 17.00
N GLY A 64 0.46 7.87 16.66
CA GLY A 64 1.71 7.25 17.11
C GLY A 64 1.72 6.89 18.60
N GLN A 65 0.57 6.70 19.24
CA GLN A 65 0.52 6.28 20.66
C GLN A 65 0.02 4.84 20.77
N VAL A 66 0.80 4.01 21.47
CA VAL A 66 0.49 2.60 21.77
C VAL A 66 0.31 2.38 23.26
N THR A 67 -0.30 1.25 23.65
CA THR A 67 -0.36 0.81 25.05
C THR A 67 0.97 0.15 25.48
N PRO A 68 1.24 0.02 26.79
CA PRO A 68 2.44 -0.68 27.27
C PRO A 68 2.53 -2.13 26.76
N GLU A 69 1.42 -2.85 26.73
CA GLU A 69 1.32 -4.21 26.20
C GLU A 69 1.75 -4.26 24.72
N VAL A 70 1.17 -3.39 23.88
CA VAL A 70 1.52 -3.29 22.46
C VAL A 70 3.00 -2.94 22.29
N ALA A 71 3.52 -1.99 23.06
CA ALA A 71 4.95 -1.66 23.02
C ALA A 71 5.85 -2.86 23.35
N SER A 72 5.51 -3.61 24.40
CA SER A 72 6.28 -4.78 24.83
C SER A 72 6.26 -5.93 23.81
N ASN A 73 5.14 -6.11 23.10
CA ASN A 73 4.97 -7.17 22.11
C ASN A 73 5.46 -6.80 20.71
N TYR A 74 5.80 -5.53 20.44
CA TYR A 74 6.13 -5.09 19.08
C TYR A 74 7.44 -5.70 18.56
N GLY A 75 8.45 -5.89 19.43
CA GLY A 75 9.68 -6.59 19.05
C GLY A 75 9.42 -8.02 18.57
N ILE A 76 8.57 -8.76 19.31
CA ILE A 76 8.18 -10.13 18.97
C ILE A 76 7.38 -10.15 17.66
N TYR A 77 6.46 -9.20 17.48
CA TYR A 77 5.70 -9.05 16.24
C TYR A 77 6.62 -8.89 15.01
N LYS A 78 7.64 -8.02 15.08
CA LYS A 78 8.58 -7.84 13.97
C LYS A 78 9.28 -9.16 13.61
N GLN A 79 9.73 -9.92 14.61
CA GLN A 79 10.37 -11.22 14.37
C GLN A 79 9.40 -12.24 13.75
N ASN A 80 8.17 -12.31 14.24
CA ASN A 80 7.15 -13.20 13.69
C ASN A 80 6.84 -12.88 12.22
N ILE A 81 6.72 -11.60 11.88
CA ILE A 81 6.47 -11.14 10.51
C ILE A 81 7.69 -11.39 9.61
N LYS A 82 8.92 -11.12 10.08
CA LYS A 82 10.14 -11.46 9.34
C LYS A 82 10.17 -12.96 9.01
N GLY A 83 9.90 -13.80 10.00
CA GLY A 83 9.81 -15.26 9.81
C GLY A 83 8.70 -15.67 8.83
N LEU A 84 7.52 -15.03 8.90
CA LEU A 84 6.46 -15.25 7.93
C LEU A 84 6.90 -14.90 6.50
N ILE A 85 7.46 -13.71 6.30
CA ILE A 85 7.85 -13.21 4.98
C ILE A 85 8.99 -14.02 4.38
N LEU A 86 9.99 -14.41 5.18
CA LEU A 86 11.07 -15.27 4.71
C LEU A 86 10.55 -16.64 4.26
N ARG A 87 9.62 -17.26 4.99
CA ARG A 87 9.00 -18.53 4.56
C ARG A 87 8.21 -18.41 3.26
N GLU A 88 7.69 -17.23 2.98
CA GLU A 88 6.78 -16.97 1.86
C GLU A 88 7.53 -16.56 0.59
N TYR A 89 8.60 -15.77 0.73
CA TYR A 89 9.29 -15.12 -0.38
C TYR A 89 10.73 -15.57 -0.57
N ALA A 90 11.43 -15.97 0.49
CA ALA A 90 12.86 -16.27 0.41
C ALA A 90 13.11 -17.75 0.08
N ILE A 91 14.25 -18.00 -0.57
CA ILE A 91 14.84 -19.33 -0.59
C ILE A 91 15.40 -19.59 0.82
N PRO A 92 15.18 -20.80 1.41
CA PRO A 92 15.76 -21.14 2.70
C PRO A 92 17.27 -20.93 2.72
N ASP A 93 17.78 -20.44 3.86
CA ASP A 93 19.20 -20.23 4.13
C ASP A 93 19.91 -19.19 3.24
N THR A 94 19.18 -18.36 2.49
CA THR A 94 19.78 -17.23 1.77
C THR A 94 20.43 -16.26 2.76
N PRO A 95 21.73 -15.93 2.60
CA PRO A 95 22.40 -14.98 3.48
C PRO A 95 21.76 -13.58 3.42
N MET A 96 21.90 -12.84 4.52
CA MET A 96 21.38 -11.49 4.63
C MET A 96 22.52 -10.49 4.76
N GLN A 97 22.34 -9.33 4.13
CA GLN A 97 23.21 -8.16 4.22
C GLN A 97 22.49 -7.07 5.03
N GLU A 98 23.25 -6.27 5.77
CA GLU A 98 22.74 -5.21 6.63
C GLU A 98 23.46 -3.90 6.38
N TRP A 99 22.71 -2.80 6.37
CA TRP A 99 23.25 -1.45 6.29
C TRP A 99 22.31 -0.44 6.98
N GLN A 100 22.81 0.78 7.14
CA GLN A 100 22.04 1.91 7.67
C GLN A 100 21.76 2.93 6.57
N ASP A 101 20.60 3.57 6.63
CA ASP A 101 20.19 4.65 5.74
C ASP A 101 19.36 5.68 6.53
N GLN A 102 18.86 6.72 5.86
CA GLN A 102 18.14 7.83 6.47
C GLN A 102 16.86 8.19 5.71
N ALA A 103 15.80 8.47 6.46
CA ALA A 103 14.56 9.05 5.95
C ALA A 103 14.49 10.54 6.30
N GLU A 104 14.85 11.40 5.36
CA GLU A 104 14.83 12.86 5.53
C GLU A 104 13.48 13.49 5.18
N PHE A 105 12.98 14.39 6.01
CA PHE A 105 11.74 15.11 5.76
C PHE A 105 11.93 16.60 6.04
N GLY A 106 10.91 17.41 5.78
CA GLY A 106 10.89 18.82 6.15
C GLY A 106 12.10 19.63 5.65
N LEU A 107 12.33 20.78 6.31
CA LEU A 107 13.49 21.62 6.04
C LEU A 107 14.78 20.91 6.46
N ASP A 108 15.89 21.31 5.86
CA ASP A 108 17.18 20.71 6.19
C ASP A 108 17.60 21.04 7.63
N ASN A 109 17.55 20.03 8.48
CA ASN A 109 17.85 20.10 9.90
C ASN A 109 18.11 18.66 10.38
N LEU A 110 19.08 18.50 11.28
CA LEU A 110 19.41 17.22 11.94
C LEU A 110 18.20 16.54 12.61
N SER A 111 17.23 17.32 13.09
CA SER A 111 15.99 16.81 13.69
C SER A 111 14.95 16.30 12.69
N ASN A 112 15.13 16.55 11.39
CA ASN A 112 14.20 16.11 10.34
C ASN A 112 14.72 14.91 9.57
N VAL A 113 15.37 13.99 10.28
CA VAL A 113 15.89 12.74 9.75
C VAL A 113 15.52 11.61 10.73
N VAL A 114 15.21 10.43 10.18
CA VAL A 114 15.04 9.19 10.95
C VAL A 114 16.00 8.15 10.40
N ASP A 115 16.85 7.62 11.26
CA ASP A 115 17.76 6.52 10.89
C ASP A 115 16.96 5.23 10.61
N LEU A 116 17.41 4.49 9.61
CA LEU A 116 16.81 3.27 9.11
C LEU A 116 17.83 2.14 9.21
N SER A 117 17.46 1.04 9.87
CA SER A 117 18.19 -0.21 9.76
C SER A 117 17.57 -1.04 8.64
N ILE A 118 18.38 -1.45 7.66
CA ILE A 118 17.90 -2.21 6.51
C ILE A 118 18.62 -3.55 6.43
N THR A 119 17.85 -4.62 6.27
CA THR A 119 18.35 -5.97 6.06
C THR A 119 17.79 -6.50 4.74
N GLN A 120 18.62 -7.10 3.89
CA GLN A 120 18.19 -7.63 2.59
C GLN A 120 18.83 -9.00 2.33
N THR A 121 18.09 -9.93 1.71
CA THR A 121 18.68 -11.18 1.23
C THR A 121 19.64 -10.92 0.07
N GLU A 122 20.73 -11.68 -0.08
CA GLU A 122 21.73 -11.42 -1.14
C GLU A 122 21.16 -11.43 -2.57
N ASP A 123 20.10 -12.21 -2.79
CA ASP A 123 19.36 -12.28 -4.06
C ASP A 123 18.37 -11.11 -4.26
N LYS A 124 18.30 -10.18 -3.29
CA LYS A 124 17.41 -9.00 -3.23
C LYS A 124 15.92 -9.35 -3.23
N GLN A 125 15.57 -10.60 -2.95
CA GLN A 125 14.19 -11.08 -2.96
C GLN A 125 13.38 -10.51 -1.80
N VAL A 126 13.98 -10.40 -0.61
CA VAL A 126 13.33 -9.88 0.60
C VAL A 126 14.17 -8.75 1.20
N THR A 127 13.53 -7.63 1.50
CA THR A 127 14.12 -6.49 2.21
C THR A 127 13.25 -6.13 3.41
N PHE A 128 13.88 -5.86 4.55
CA PHE A 128 13.24 -5.33 5.75
C PHE A 128 13.79 -3.95 6.06
N ILE A 129 12.92 -2.98 6.35
CA ILE A 129 13.29 -1.63 6.77
C ILE A 129 12.70 -1.38 8.15
N GLU A 130 13.56 -1.03 9.11
CA GLU A 130 13.20 -0.73 10.50
C GLU A 130 13.66 0.68 10.87
N PRO A 131 12.75 1.66 10.93
CA PRO A 131 13.08 3.01 11.35
C PRO A 131 13.26 3.13 12.86
N ALA A 132 14.21 3.96 13.29
CA ALA A 132 14.48 4.26 14.70
C ALA A 132 13.36 5.06 15.38
N ALA A 133 12.52 5.76 14.60
CA ALA A 133 11.38 6.53 15.07
C ALA A 133 10.21 6.41 14.09
N ARG A 134 8.99 6.71 14.54
CA ARG A 134 7.79 6.62 13.69
C ARG A 134 7.94 7.47 12.43
N LEU A 135 7.76 6.87 11.26
CA LEU A 135 7.74 7.53 9.97
C LEU A 135 6.33 7.99 9.59
N GLY A 136 5.31 7.16 9.84
CA GLY A 136 4.02 7.26 9.18
C GLY A 136 4.02 6.62 7.78
N PHE A 137 2.83 6.39 7.24
CA PHE A 137 2.64 5.64 5.99
C PHE A 137 3.39 6.27 4.79
N GLY A 138 3.28 7.59 4.60
CA GLY A 138 3.90 8.24 3.43
C GLY A 138 5.41 8.13 3.41
N LEU A 139 6.07 8.40 4.55
CA LEU A 139 7.53 8.26 4.64
C LEU A 139 7.98 6.81 4.60
N ALA A 140 7.22 5.86 5.17
CA ALA A 140 7.51 4.44 5.07
C ALA A 140 7.54 3.96 3.61
N VAL A 141 6.52 4.32 2.80
CA VAL A 141 6.48 4.00 1.37
C VAL A 141 7.65 4.65 0.64
N ARG A 142 7.96 5.91 0.91
CA ARG A 142 9.09 6.60 0.26
C ARG A 142 10.44 5.94 0.57
N SER A 143 10.67 5.53 1.82
CA SER A 143 11.89 4.81 2.20
C SER A 143 12.04 3.50 1.41
N ALA A 144 10.95 2.74 1.24
CA ALA A 144 10.97 1.54 0.40
C ALA A 144 11.20 1.86 -1.09
N LEU A 145 10.59 2.93 -1.62
CA LEU A 145 10.80 3.34 -3.02
C LEU A 145 12.26 3.69 -3.32
N ARG A 146 13.02 4.25 -2.37
CA ARG A 146 14.43 4.62 -2.57
C ARG A 146 15.37 3.43 -2.65
N VAL A 147 15.00 2.28 -2.07
CA VAL A 147 15.77 1.03 -2.18
C VAL A 147 15.22 0.10 -3.28
N CYS A 148 14.07 0.45 -3.88
CA CYS A 148 13.43 -0.33 -4.92
C CYS A 148 14.17 -0.16 -6.26
N GLU A 149 14.46 -1.27 -6.92
CA GLU A 149 15.17 -1.29 -8.22
C GLU A 149 14.24 -1.60 -9.40
N THR A 150 13.01 -2.05 -9.13
CA THR A 150 12.07 -2.45 -10.19
C THR A 150 11.32 -1.25 -10.76
N PRO A 151 10.95 -1.28 -12.06
CA PRO A 151 10.24 -0.18 -12.72
C PRO A 151 8.84 0.06 -12.16
N TYR A 152 8.22 -0.97 -11.57
CA TYR A 152 6.91 -0.88 -10.94
C TYR A 152 6.96 -1.33 -9.49
N VAL A 153 6.00 -0.82 -8.71
CA VAL A 153 5.74 -1.27 -7.33
C VAL A 153 4.28 -1.59 -7.12
N TRP A 154 4.02 -2.55 -6.24
CA TRP A 154 2.71 -2.76 -5.61
C TRP A 154 2.80 -2.27 -4.17
N VAL A 155 2.08 -1.23 -3.80
CA VAL A 155 2.04 -0.76 -2.40
C VAL A 155 0.91 -1.47 -1.67
N GLN A 156 1.20 -2.05 -0.51
CA GLN A 156 0.30 -2.88 0.28
C GLN A 156 0.28 -2.42 1.75
N GLN A 157 -0.88 -1.98 2.22
CA GLN A 157 -1.12 -1.80 3.65
C GLN A 157 -1.44 -3.14 4.31
N HIS A 158 -0.96 -3.38 5.53
CA HIS A 158 -1.11 -4.67 6.22
C HIS A 158 -2.57 -5.10 6.50
N ASP A 159 -3.57 -4.21 6.36
CA ASP A 159 -4.97 -4.45 6.68
C ASP A 159 -5.91 -4.42 5.46
N TRP A 160 -5.39 -4.64 4.26
CA TRP A 160 -6.18 -4.76 3.04
C TRP A 160 -5.95 -6.10 2.35
N ALA A 161 -7.01 -6.86 2.10
CA ALA A 161 -6.95 -8.11 1.35
C ALA A 161 -7.52 -7.94 -0.06
N LEU A 162 -7.00 -8.74 -1.00
CA LEU A 162 -7.65 -8.97 -2.30
C LEU A 162 -8.91 -9.82 -2.09
N VAL A 163 -10.00 -9.48 -2.76
CA VAL A 163 -11.26 -10.26 -2.74
C VAL A 163 -11.71 -10.69 -4.13
N ALA A 164 -10.92 -10.38 -5.16
CA ALA A 164 -11.12 -10.80 -6.53
C ALA A 164 -9.78 -10.88 -7.25
N ASP A 165 -9.75 -11.65 -8.34
CA ASP A 165 -8.56 -11.86 -9.15
C ASP A 165 -8.10 -10.55 -9.82
N ILE A 166 -6.79 -10.33 -9.78
CA ILE A 166 -6.15 -9.12 -10.33
C ILE A 166 -5.34 -9.51 -11.57
N PRO A 167 -5.62 -8.91 -12.74
CA PRO A 167 -4.87 -9.20 -13.97
C PRO A 167 -3.54 -8.45 -13.96
N LEU A 168 -2.63 -8.79 -13.04
CA LEU A 168 -1.40 -8.04 -12.78
C LEU A 168 -0.47 -7.98 -13.99
N ALA A 169 -0.11 -9.12 -14.59
CA ALA A 169 0.75 -9.11 -15.77
C ALA A 169 0.15 -8.31 -16.96
N PRO A 170 -1.12 -8.50 -17.35
CA PRO A 170 -1.80 -7.61 -18.31
C PRO A 170 -1.73 -6.12 -17.94
N LEU A 171 -1.87 -5.77 -16.66
CA LEU A 171 -1.78 -4.38 -16.19
C LEU A 171 -0.38 -3.81 -16.35
N LEU A 172 0.66 -4.57 -16.00
CA LEU A 172 2.05 -4.14 -16.18
C LEU A 172 2.40 -3.94 -17.66
N ASP A 173 1.97 -4.87 -18.52
CA ASP A 173 2.13 -4.77 -19.97
C ASP A 173 1.46 -3.50 -20.55
N ILE A 174 0.28 -3.14 -20.05
CA ILE A 174 -0.42 -1.88 -20.41
C ILE A 174 0.35 -0.66 -19.91
N MET A 175 0.84 -0.69 -18.67
CA MET A 175 1.62 0.40 -18.09
C MET A 175 2.89 0.66 -18.89
N GLU A 176 3.66 -0.39 -19.18
CA GLU A 176 4.88 -0.33 -20.00
C GLU A 176 4.59 0.21 -21.41
N GLY A 177 3.57 -0.34 -22.09
CA GLY A 177 3.17 0.11 -23.42
C GLY A 177 2.65 1.55 -23.48
N SER A 178 2.20 2.10 -22.34
CA SER A 178 1.67 3.46 -22.26
C SER A 178 2.73 4.55 -22.09
N ASP A 179 4.01 4.19 -21.91
CA ASP A 179 5.07 5.16 -21.60
C ASP A 179 5.27 6.21 -22.70
N ALA A 180 5.02 5.84 -23.96
CA ALA A 180 5.06 6.75 -25.11
C ALA A 180 3.75 7.53 -25.34
N ASP A 181 2.64 7.14 -24.69
CA ASP A 181 1.34 7.80 -24.84
C ASP A 181 1.30 9.07 -23.99
N LYS A 182 1.40 10.23 -24.66
CA LYS A 182 1.32 11.54 -24.00
C LYS A 182 -0.11 11.94 -23.61
N ALA A 183 -1.12 11.33 -24.22
CA ALA A 183 -2.53 11.67 -24.00
C ALA A 183 -3.13 10.90 -22.83
N ALA A 184 -2.81 9.61 -22.70
CA ALA A 184 -3.38 8.72 -21.70
C ALA A 184 -2.33 7.77 -21.06
N PRO A 185 -1.21 8.29 -20.50
CA PRO A 185 -0.23 7.45 -19.83
C PRO A 185 -0.86 6.73 -18.63
N VAL A 186 -0.44 5.50 -18.36
CA VAL A 186 -0.90 4.68 -17.23
C VAL A 186 0.24 4.52 -16.24
N LYS A 187 0.29 5.41 -15.23
CA LYS A 187 1.39 5.44 -14.25
C LYS A 187 1.00 4.97 -12.86
N TYR A 188 -0.29 4.92 -12.57
CA TYR A 188 -0.84 4.45 -11.30
C TYR A 188 -2.17 3.74 -11.56
N VAL A 189 -2.37 2.57 -10.96
CA VAL A 189 -3.62 1.80 -11.02
C VAL A 189 -4.02 1.40 -9.61
N SER A 190 -5.16 1.90 -9.14
CA SER A 190 -5.82 1.44 -7.91
C SER A 190 -6.94 0.46 -8.21
N PHE A 191 -7.53 -0.11 -7.16
CA PHE A 191 -8.53 -1.16 -7.23
C PHE A 191 -9.80 -0.80 -6.45
N LEU A 192 -10.92 -1.35 -6.89
CA LEU A 192 -12.23 -1.05 -6.31
C LEU A 192 -12.32 -1.56 -4.86
N SER A 193 -12.62 -0.62 -3.95
CA SER A 193 -13.09 -0.90 -2.60
C SER A 193 -14.56 -0.47 -2.48
N VAL A 194 -15.25 -0.84 -1.39
CA VAL A 194 -16.71 -0.64 -1.24
C VAL A 194 -17.17 0.79 -1.55
N ARG A 195 -16.42 1.81 -1.11
CA ARG A 195 -16.78 3.23 -1.34
C ARG A 195 -16.51 3.73 -2.77
N MET A 196 -15.82 2.93 -3.58
CA MET A 196 -15.42 3.26 -4.95
C MET A 196 -16.27 2.52 -5.99
N LEU A 197 -17.28 1.74 -5.57
CA LEU A 197 -18.19 1.09 -6.50
C LEU A 197 -18.88 2.13 -7.38
N SER A 198 -18.95 1.83 -8.67
CA SER A 198 -19.48 2.72 -9.70
C SER A 198 -18.81 4.10 -9.72
N TYR A 199 -17.51 4.20 -9.38
CA TYR A 199 -16.76 5.46 -9.22
C TYR A 199 -17.01 6.47 -10.34
N ALA A 200 -16.99 6.03 -11.61
CA ALA A 200 -17.18 6.88 -12.78
C ALA A 200 -18.56 7.56 -12.85
N ALA A 201 -19.55 7.00 -12.14
CA ALA A 201 -20.92 7.51 -12.04
C ALA A 201 -21.21 8.23 -10.72
N GLN A 202 -20.21 8.42 -9.85
CA GLN A 202 -20.42 9.11 -8.57
C GLN A 202 -20.42 10.64 -8.74
N PRO A 203 -21.09 11.40 -7.85
CA PRO A 203 -21.09 12.88 -7.86
C PRO A 203 -19.68 13.48 -7.86
N CYS A 204 -18.75 12.80 -7.18
CA CYS A 204 -17.35 13.21 -7.10
C CYS A 204 -16.62 13.29 -8.46
N VAL A 205 -17.22 12.72 -9.51
CA VAL A 205 -16.83 12.82 -10.93
C VAL A 205 -17.86 13.63 -11.72
N LEU A 206 -19.15 13.28 -11.63
CA LEU A 206 -20.20 13.82 -12.49
C LEU A 206 -20.46 15.32 -12.30
N ASP A 207 -20.26 15.84 -11.09
CA ASP A 207 -20.47 17.25 -10.76
C ASP A 207 -19.39 18.17 -11.36
N PHE A 208 -18.30 17.59 -11.88
CA PHE A 208 -17.19 18.32 -12.47
C PHE A 208 -17.14 18.07 -14.00
N PRO A 209 -17.55 19.05 -14.83
CA PRO A 209 -17.61 18.87 -16.29
C PRO A 209 -16.32 18.36 -16.93
N GLY A 210 -15.16 18.88 -16.50
CA GLY A 210 -13.85 18.45 -17.00
C GLY A 210 -13.55 16.98 -16.66
N LEU A 211 -13.81 16.56 -15.42
CA LEU A 211 -13.60 15.16 -15.01
C LEU A 211 -14.54 14.23 -15.80
N ARG A 212 -15.82 14.57 -15.90
CA ARG A 212 -16.80 13.81 -16.67
C ARG A 212 -16.40 13.67 -18.14
N ALA A 213 -15.87 14.72 -18.76
CA ALA A 213 -15.38 14.67 -20.13
C ALA A 213 -14.19 13.71 -20.28
N VAL A 214 -13.20 13.79 -19.37
CA VAL A 214 -12.05 12.88 -19.33
C VAL A 214 -12.50 11.43 -19.11
N THR A 215 -13.42 11.18 -18.17
CA THR A 215 -13.99 9.86 -17.91
C THR A 215 -14.64 9.28 -19.16
N ARG A 216 -15.51 10.04 -19.83
CA ARG A 216 -16.19 9.59 -21.07
C ARG A 216 -15.21 9.27 -22.19
N SER A 217 -14.12 10.04 -22.31
CA SER A 217 -13.13 9.86 -23.37
C SER A 217 -12.21 8.65 -23.13
N LEU A 218 -11.82 8.42 -21.87
CA LEU A 218 -10.73 7.50 -21.54
C LEU A 218 -11.18 6.18 -20.89
N THR A 219 -12.43 6.07 -20.43
CA THR A 219 -12.94 4.81 -19.87
C THR A 219 -13.16 3.80 -20.99
N LYS A 220 -12.34 2.75 -21.02
CA LYS A 220 -12.40 1.71 -22.06
C LYS A 220 -11.65 0.45 -21.62
N GLY A 221 -11.80 -0.61 -22.41
CA GLY A 221 -10.93 -1.78 -22.35
C GLY A 221 -9.59 -1.49 -23.00
N PHE A 222 -8.50 -1.70 -22.26
CA PHE A 222 -7.13 -1.64 -22.76
C PHE A 222 -6.67 -3.04 -23.14
N VAL A 223 -5.99 -3.16 -24.28
CA VAL A 223 -5.45 -4.43 -24.77
C VAL A 223 -3.94 -4.43 -24.54
N PRO A 224 -3.38 -5.35 -23.76
CA PRO A 224 -1.94 -5.42 -23.53
C PRO A 224 -1.22 -5.83 -24.82
N PRO A 225 -0.08 -5.20 -25.20
CA PRO A 225 0.63 -5.51 -26.45
C PRO A 225 1.03 -6.99 -26.58
N SER A 226 1.44 -7.61 -25.47
CA SER A 226 1.85 -9.00 -25.37
C SER A 226 0.68 -10.01 -25.41
N ARG A 227 -0.57 -9.54 -25.22
CA ARG A 227 -1.77 -10.39 -25.01
C ARG A 227 -3.00 -9.80 -25.71
N PRO A 228 -3.06 -9.82 -27.06
CA PRO A 228 -4.11 -9.16 -27.83
C PRO A 228 -5.54 -9.68 -27.58
N GLY A 229 -5.70 -10.86 -26.98
CA GLY A 229 -7.01 -11.43 -26.62
C GLY A 229 -7.54 -11.03 -25.23
N VAL A 230 -6.76 -10.27 -24.44
CA VAL A 230 -7.16 -9.84 -23.09
C VAL A 230 -7.57 -8.38 -23.14
N SER A 231 -8.73 -8.06 -22.56
CA SER A 231 -9.17 -6.68 -22.36
C SER A 231 -9.23 -6.36 -20.87
N VAL A 232 -8.50 -5.33 -20.45
CA VAL A 232 -8.47 -4.83 -19.08
C VAL A 232 -9.23 -3.50 -19.01
N PRO A 233 -10.42 -3.45 -18.40
CA PRO A 233 -11.17 -2.19 -18.28
C PRO A 233 -10.50 -1.25 -17.28
N LEU A 234 -10.18 -0.03 -17.73
CA LEU A 234 -9.67 1.05 -16.88
C LEU A 234 -10.58 2.27 -17.01
N THR A 235 -10.78 2.97 -15.90
CA THR A 235 -11.37 4.31 -15.87
C THR A 235 -10.38 5.30 -15.26
N PRO A 236 -10.35 6.57 -15.70
CA PRO A 236 -9.63 7.61 -14.98
C PRO A 236 -10.04 7.68 -13.51
N LEU A 237 -9.05 7.87 -12.66
CA LEU A 237 -9.20 8.07 -11.22
C LEU A 237 -8.75 9.48 -10.86
N TYR A 238 -9.50 10.17 -10.01
CA TYR A 238 -9.26 11.57 -9.67
C TYR A 238 -8.76 11.74 -8.23
N PHE A 239 -7.90 10.81 -7.82
CA PHE A 239 -7.31 10.79 -6.49
C PHE A 239 -6.10 9.84 -6.43
N TRP A 240 -5.16 10.14 -5.54
CA TRP A 240 -4.10 9.20 -5.15
C TRP A 240 -4.47 8.57 -3.80
N PHE A 241 -4.76 7.28 -3.78
CA PHE A 241 -5.13 6.56 -2.55
C PHE A 241 -3.93 5.87 -1.89
N ASP A 242 -4.01 5.66 -0.58
CA ASP A 242 -3.04 4.87 0.19
C ASP A 242 -3.30 3.35 0.11
N LYS A 243 -4.50 2.98 -0.31
CA LYS A 243 -4.97 1.59 -0.47
C LYS A 243 -4.13 0.83 -1.49
N PRO A 244 -4.18 -0.51 -1.54
CA PRO A 244 -3.43 -1.28 -2.52
C PRO A 244 -3.53 -0.74 -3.95
N HIS A 245 -2.36 -0.60 -4.58
CA HIS A 245 -2.23 -0.04 -5.93
C HIS A 245 -0.91 -0.46 -6.58
N ILE A 246 -0.88 -0.40 -7.91
CA ILE A 246 0.33 -0.50 -8.72
C ILE A 246 0.74 0.90 -9.14
N ALA A 247 2.04 1.18 -9.17
CA ALA A 247 2.55 2.44 -9.71
C ALA A 247 3.92 2.26 -10.37
N SER A 248 4.21 3.10 -11.37
CA SER A 248 5.57 3.30 -11.88
C SER A 248 6.44 3.92 -10.77
N THR A 249 7.55 3.28 -10.44
CA THR A 249 8.48 3.70 -9.37
C THR A 249 8.98 5.12 -9.60
N GLU A 250 9.40 5.42 -10.83
CA GLU A 250 9.90 6.75 -11.23
C GLU A 250 8.80 7.82 -11.12
N HIS A 251 7.58 7.52 -11.60
CA HIS A 251 6.46 8.46 -11.50
C HIS A 251 6.05 8.68 -10.03
N TYR A 252 6.09 7.64 -9.21
CA TYR A 252 5.82 7.73 -7.78
C TYR A 252 6.80 8.68 -7.10
N LEU A 253 8.10 8.45 -7.28
CA LEU A 253 9.15 9.30 -6.72
C LEU A 253 9.02 10.75 -7.23
N SER A 254 8.86 10.96 -8.54
CA SER A 254 8.85 12.30 -9.12
C SER A 254 7.58 13.11 -8.87
N LYS A 255 6.40 12.48 -8.73
CA LYS A 255 5.13 13.21 -8.53
C LYS A 255 4.68 13.26 -7.08
N VAL A 256 4.89 12.18 -6.33
CA VAL A 256 4.43 12.07 -4.94
C VAL A 256 5.53 12.46 -3.96
N PHE A 257 6.79 12.21 -4.29
CA PHE A 257 7.92 12.50 -3.42
C PHE A 257 9.05 13.30 -4.10
N PRO A 258 8.76 14.39 -4.84
CA PRO A 258 9.76 15.13 -5.61
C PRO A 258 10.89 15.69 -4.75
N ASN A 259 10.65 15.92 -3.46
CA ASN A 259 11.66 16.34 -2.50
C ASN A 259 11.21 16.04 -1.06
N ARG A 260 12.12 16.28 -0.10
CA ARG A 260 11.90 16.06 1.34
C ARG A 260 10.81 16.92 1.98
N LEU A 261 10.36 18.00 1.34
CA LEU A 261 9.30 18.89 1.87
C LEU A 261 7.90 18.32 1.63
N THR A 262 7.75 17.39 0.68
CA THR A 262 6.44 16.89 0.26
C THR A 262 5.74 16.07 1.33
N MET A 263 6.46 15.38 2.21
CA MET A 263 5.88 14.51 3.23
C MET A 263 6.54 14.75 4.58
N ARG A 264 5.74 14.98 5.62
CA ARG A 264 6.20 15.07 7.02
C ARG A 264 5.96 13.75 7.73
N ARG A 265 6.59 13.62 8.90
CA ARG A 265 6.43 12.47 9.79
C ARG A 265 4.98 12.29 10.22
N GLY A 266 4.46 11.07 10.06
CA GLY A 266 3.09 10.70 10.42
C GLY A 266 2.03 11.04 9.37
N GLU A 267 2.38 11.69 8.26
CA GLU A 267 1.44 12.04 7.20
C GLU A 267 1.13 10.83 6.29
N PHE A 268 -0.08 10.84 5.75
CA PHE A 268 -0.59 9.90 4.76
C PHE A 268 -0.49 10.53 3.36
N ILE A 269 -0.25 9.71 2.34
CA ILE A 269 -0.11 10.22 0.96
C ILE A 269 -1.46 10.74 0.49
N GLU A 270 -2.52 10.01 0.79
CA GLU A 270 -3.90 10.33 0.48
C GLU A 270 -4.35 11.70 1.02
N ASP A 271 -4.01 12.00 2.28
CA ASP A 271 -4.44 13.23 2.95
C ASP A 271 -3.79 14.50 2.36
N LYS A 272 -2.57 14.37 1.82
CA LYS A 272 -1.79 15.50 1.33
C LYS A 272 -1.69 15.54 -0.19
N VAL A 273 -1.06 14.51 -0.76
CA VAL A 273 -0.84 14.41 -2.20
C VAL A 273 -2.13 14.03 -2.91
N GLY A 274 -2.96 13.14 -2.34
CA GLY A 274 -4.27 12.80 -2.90
C GLY A 274 -5.17 14.02 -3.08
N GLN A 275 -5.25 14.89 -2.06
CA GLN A 275 -6.02 16.14 -2.13
C GLN A 275 -5.44 17.13 -3.13
N GLN A 276 -4.12 17.34 -3.13
CA GLN A 276 -3.45 18.18 -4.12
C GLN A 276 -3.71 17.68 -5.54
N ALA A 277 -3.58 16.38 -5.76
CA ALA A 277 -3.79 15.73 -7.04
C ALA A 277 -5.23 15.95 -7.51
N ARG A 278 -6.22 15.71 -6.64
CA ARG A 278 -7.64 15.94 -6.93
C ARG A 278 -7.91 17.35 -7.42
N GLN A 279 -7.36 18.35 -6.74
CA GLN A 279 -7.57 19.75 -7.09
C GLN A 279 -7.01 20.06 -8.48
N GLN A 280 -5.77 19.66 -8.74
CA GLN A 280 -5.13 19.85 -10.06
C GLN A 280 -5.86 19.09 -11.18
N MET A 281 -6.41 17.91 -10.89
CA MET A 281 -7.18 17.15 -11.89
C MET A 281 -8.50 17.83 -12.25
N LYS A 282 -9.18 18.48 -11.29
CA LYS A 282 -10.36 19.30 -11.58
C LYS A 282 -10.03 20.51 -12.48
N GLU A 283 -8.80 20.99 -12.41
CA GLU A 283 -8.25 22.06 -13.26
C GLU A 283 -7.75 21.55 -14.62
N GLY A 284 -7.95 20.26 -14.93
CA GLY A 284 -7.59 19.67 -16.23
C GLY A 284 -6.20 19.04 -16.28
N LEU A 285 -5.48 18.96 -15.17
CA LEU A 285 -4.12 18.39 -15.11
C LEU A 285 -4.14 16.88 -14.79
N TRP A 286 -5.09 16.12 -15.34
CA TRP A 286 -5.18 14.68 -15.07
C TRP A 286 -3.98 13.90 -15.63
N GLN A 287 -3.47 14.23 -16.81
CA GLN A 287 -2.32 13.56 -17.42
C GLN A 287 -1.05 13.69 -16.57
N LYS A 288 -0.93 14.75 -15.76
CA LYS A 288 0.20 14.93 -14.82
C LYS A 288 0.25 13.82 -13.78
N TRP A 289 -0.91 13.36 -13.32
CA TRP A 289 -1.06 12.35 -12.28
C TRP A 289 -1.20 10.95 -12.86
N ALA A 290 -1.85 10.81 -14.02
CA ALA A 290 -1.95 9.56 -14.77
C ALA A 290 -2.48 8.40 -13.91
N THR A 291 -3.46 8.73 -13.07
CA THR A 291 -4.09 7.82 -12.10
C THR A 291 -5.31 7.15 -12.70
N TRP A 292 -5.33 5.83 -12.60
CA TRP A 292 -6.37 4.95 -13.13
C TRP A 292 -6.94 4.05 -12.05
N LEU A 293 -8.13 3.55 -12.31
CA LEU A 293 -8.83 2.57 -11.51
C LEU A 293 -9.11 1.35 -12.39
N TYR A 294 -8.66 0.17 -11.96
CA TYR A 294 -9.11 -1.08 -12.56
C TYR A 294 -10.62 -1.21 -12.35
N TYR A 295 -11.37 -1.29 -13.46
CA TYR A 295 -12.81 -1.04 -13.49
C TYR A 295 -13.62 -2.21 -14.05
N PRO A 296 -13.45 -3.43 -13.53
CA PRO A 296 -14.20 -4.61 -13.97
C PRO A 296 -15.70 -4.42 -13.75
N GLU A 297 -16.49 -4.99 -14.65
CA GLU A 297 -17.96 -5.00 -14.57
C GLU A 297 -18.54 -3.59 -14.34
N GLU A 298 -18.00 -2.59 -15.06
CA GLU A 298 -18.40 -1.18 -14.96
C GLU A 298 -18.31 -0.62 -13.53
N GLY A 299 -17.36 -1.12 -12.74
CA GLY A 299 -17.14 -0.66 -11.37
C GLY A 299 -17.97 -1.38 -10.32
N LYS A 300 -18.64 -2.48 -10.66
CA LYS A 300 -19.51 -3.24 -9.73
C LYS A 300 -18.78 -4.35 -8.99
N LYS A 301 -17.66 -4.84 -9.52
CA LYS A 301 -16.90 -5.92 -8.91
C LYS A 301 -15.91 -5.37 -7.87
N LEU A 302 -16.08 -5.78 -6.63
CA LEU A 302 -15.17 -5.44 -5.53
C LEU A 302 -13.83 -6.16 -5.71
N CYS A 303 -12.71 -5.45 -5.52
CA CYS A 303 -11.37 -6.01 -5.62
C CYS A 303 -10.63 -6.01 -4.28
N LEU A 304 -10.94 -5.05 -3.39
CA LEU A 304 -10.27 -4.86 -2.11
C LEU A 304 -11.25 -4.90 -0.93
N GLY A 305 -10.88 -5.65 0.12
CA GLY A 305 -11.57 -5.71 1.40
C GLY A 305 -10.68 -5.21 2.54
N HIS A 306 -11.20 -4.33 3.41
CA HIS A 306 -10.47 -3.82 4.58
C HIS A 306 -10.68 -4.75 5.78
N LEU A 307 -9.60 -5.21 6.40
CA LEU A 307 -9.57 -6.16 7.53
C LEU A 307 -9.70 -5.48 8.90
N GLN A 308 -9.78 -4.15 8.92
CA GLN A 308 -9.97 -3.34 10.13
C GLN A 308 -8.84 -3.50 11.16
N GLY A 309 -7.58 -3.55 10.68
CA GLY A 309 -6.40 -3.85 11.52
C GLY A 309 -6.20 -2.94 12.74
N ARG A 310 -6.83 -1.77 12.79
CA ARG A 310 -6.77 -0.85 13.95
C ARG A 310 -7.73 -1.20 15.08
N THR A 311 -8.76 -1.98 14.81
CA THR A 311 -9.75 -2.45 15.80
C THR A 311 -9.74 -3.96 15.96
N TRP A 312 -9.17 -4.67 14.99
CA TRP A 312 -9.12 -6.12 14.95
C TRP A 312 -8.18 -6.67 16.03
N LYS A 313 -8.70 -7.59 16.84
CA LYS A 313 -8.04 -8.17 18.03
C LYS A 313 -7.57 -9.63 17.81
N GLY A 314 -7.50 -10.09 16.57
CA GLY A 314 -7.28 -11.52 16.28
C GLY A 314 -8.60 -12.28 16.08
N THR A 315 -8.54 -13.46 15.46
CA THR A 315 -9.73 -14.33 15.35
C THR A 315 -10.28 -14.71 16.73
N GLU A 316 -9.41 -14.97 17.71
CA GLU A 316 -9.84 -15.22 19.10
C GLU A 316 -10.55 -13.99 19.70
N GLY A 317 -10.05 -12.78 19.44
CA GLY A 317 -10.67 -11.54 19.91
C GLY A 317 -12.03 -11.24 19.24
N GLU A 318 -12.21 -11.61 17.97
CA GLU A 318 -13.49 -11.54 17.27
C GLU A 318 -14.49 -12.60 17.79
N ILE A 319 -14.03 -13.82 18.06
CA ILE A 319 -14.85 -14.86 18.69
C ILE A 319 -15.30 -14.41 20.10
N LEU A 320 -14.40 -13.84 20.90
CA LEU A 320 -14.73 -13.27 22.21
C LEU A 320 -15.71 -12.09 22.09
N THR A 321 -15.56 -11.22 21.09
CA THR A 321 -16.50 -10.10 20.89
C THR A 321 -17.87 -10.57 20.38
N ARG A 322 -17.91 -11.64 19.58
CA ARG A 322 -19.13 -12.17 18.96
C ARG A 322 -19.87 -13.17 19.84
N PHE A 323 -19.18 -13.83 20.76
CA PHE A 323 -19.72 -14.91 21.61
C PHE A 323 -19.45 -14.74 23.12
N GLY A 324 -18.83 -13.65 23.58
CA GLY A 324 -18.41 -13.44 24.98
C GLY A 324 -18.86 -12.10 25.58
N TYR A 325 -19.92 -12.19 26.40
CA TYR A 325 -20.35 -11.32 27.50
C TYR A 325 -20.56 -9.81 27.26
N SER A 326 -21.84 -9.47 27.11
CA SER A 326 -22.44 -8.29 27.72
C SER A 326 -22.20 -8.33 29.22
N GLU A 327 -21.22 -7.57 29.74
CA GLU A 327 -21.31 -7.05 31.10
C GLU A 327 -22.45 -6.02 31.10
N THR A 328 -23.68 -6.52 31.24
CA THR A 328 -24.77 -5.72 31.76
C THR A 328 -24.44 -5.41 33.20
N GLU A 329 -24.38 -4.12 33.49
CA GLU A 329 -24.63 -3.50 34.78
C GLU A 329 -25.47 -4.40 35.69
N THR A 330 -24.91 -4.75 36.85
CA THR A 330 -25.72 -5.01 38.04
C THR A 330 -25.03 -4.30 39.20
N GLU A 331 -25.40 -3.02 39.36
CA GLU A 331 -25.56 -2.48 40.71
C GLU A 331 -26.64 -3.27 41.45
N LEU A 332 -26.49 -3.31 42.78
CA LEU A 332 -27.37 -3.82 43.87
C LEU A 332 -26.89 -5.12 44.52
N THR A 333 -25.99 -5.01 45.51
CA THR A 333 -26.37 -4.84 46.94
C THR A 333 -25.15 -4.53 47.79
#